data_AF-A0A924PY84-F1
#
_entry.id   AF-A0A924PY84-F1
#
_cell.length_a   1.000
_cell.length_b   1.000
_cell.length_c   1.000
_cell.angle_alpha   90.00
_cell.angle_beta   90.00
_cell.angle_gamma   90.00
#
_symmetry.space_group_name_H-M   'P 1'
#
loop_
_entity.id
_entity.type
_entity.pdbx_description
1 polymer ?
#
loop_
_entity_poly.entity_id
_entity_poly.type
_entity_poly.pdbx_seq_one_letter_code
_entity_poly.pdbx_strand_id
1 'polypeptide(L)'
;MSFVTEIKTFAALGSGVIGSGWVARALAHGLDVVAWDPAAGAEAQLRGRIAKCWPALEKQGLKAGASQSRLRVVVTVEECVAQADFIQESAPETLSLKIDLHARISAAARPDVLIGSSTSGLLPSEFYAYAKNPERCVVGHPFNPVYLLPLVEVVGGSKTSP
;
A
#
# COMPACT_ATOMS: atom_id res chain seq x y z
N MET A 1 17.87 4.78 13.11
CA MET A 1 16.83 5.59 12.47
C MET A 1 15.56 5.50 13.29
N SER A 2 14.72 6.54 13.32
CA SER A 2 13.38 6.45 13.90
C SER A 2 12.41 6.21 12.75
N PHE A 3 11.52 5.22 12.89
CA PHE A 3 10.45 4.97 11.93
C PHE A 3 9.14 5.52 12.47
N VAL A 4 8.21 5.85 11.57
CA VAL A 4 6.84 6.18 11.95
C VAL A 4 6.15 4.93 12.49
N THR A 5 5.69 4.97 13.74
CA THR A 5 4.99 3.85 14.39
C THR A 5 3.49 4.11 14.59
N GLU A 6 3.06 5.38 14.55
CA GLU A 6 1.65 5.76 14.57
C GLU A 6 1.20 6.03 13.14
N ILE A 7 0.43 5.11 12.54
CA ILE A 7 -0.03 5.21 11.17
C ILE A 7 -1.40 5.88 11.14
N LYS A 8 -1.52 7.05 10.48
CA LYS A 8 -2.79 7.75 10.25
C LYS A 8 -3.14 7.79 8.77
N THR A 9 -2.15 7.98 7.90
CA THR A 9 -2.29 8.03 6.45
C THR A 9 -1.63 6.83 5.78
N PHE A 10 -2.42 6.03 5.07
CA PHE A 10 -1.96 4.88 4.29
C PHE A 10 -1.94 5.22 2.80
N ALA A 11 -0.79 5.06 2.15
CA ALA A 11 -0.67 5.20 0.70
C ALA A 11 -0.76 3.84 0.00
N ALA A 12 -1.62 3.74 -1.00
CA ALA A 12 -1.81 2.54 -1.82
C ALA A 12 -1.42 2.82 -3.28
N LEU A 13 -0.43 2.09 -3.80
CA LEU A 13 -0.04 2.17 -5.21
C LEU A 13 -0.50 0.93 -5.96
N GLY A 14 -1.36 1.11 -6.96
CA GLY A 14 -2.08 0.05 -7.63
C GLY A 14 -3.41 -0.26 -6.95
N SER A 15 -4.49 -0.21 -7.71
CA SER A 15 -5.89 -0.31 -7.23
C SER A 15 -6.62 -1.57 -7.74
N GLY A 16 -5.84 -2.56 -8.18
CA GLY A 16 -6.32 -3.89 -8.58
C GLY A 16 -6.91 -4.70 -7.43
N VAL A 17 -6.98 -6.02 -7.58
CA VAL A 17 -7.59 -6.91 -6.57
C VAL A 17 -6.93 -6.78 -5.20
N ILE A 18 -5.60 -6.89 -5.13
CA ILE A 18 -4.86 -6.81 -3.87
C ILE A 18 -4.88 -5.39 -3.30
N GLY A 19 -4.57 -4.39 -4.12
CA GLY A 19 -4.54 -2.99 -3.69
C GLY A 19 -5.88 -2.48 -3.16
N SER A 20 -6.99 -2.78 -3.84
CA SER A 20 -8.33 -2.41 -3.35
C SER A 20 -8.69 -3.10 -2.04
N GLY A 21 -8.20 -4.31 -1.80
CA GLY A 21 -8.33 -5.01 -0.52
C GLY A 21 -7.56 -4.33 0.61
N TRP A 22 -6.32 -3.88 0.35
CA TRP A 22 -5.56 -3.07 1.30
C TRP A 22 -6.25 -1.75 1.62
N VAL A 23 -6.73 -1.04 0.58
CA VAL A 23 -7.48 0.21 0.75
C VAL A 23 -8.73 -0.01 1.61
N ALA A 24 -9.53 -1.04 1.29
CA ALA A 24 -10.73 -1.35 2.07
C ALA A 24 -10.40 -1.67 3.53
N ARG A 25 -9.34 -2.45 3.78
CA ARG A 25 -8.86 -2.77 5.12
C ARG A 25 -8.42 -1.51 5.87
N ALA A 26 -7.59 -0.67 5.28
CA ALA A 26 -7.11 0.57 5.91
C ALA A 26 -8.28 1.51 6.27
N LEU A 27 -9.24 1.69 5.37
CA LEU A 27 -10.45 2.50 5.62
C LEU A 27 -11.31 1.91 6.75
N ALA A 28 -11.47 0.58 6.81
CA ALA A 28 -12.21 -0.10 7.88
C ALA A 28 -11.51 0.02 9.25
N HIS A 29 -10.21 0.28 9.26
CA HIS A 29 -9.42 0.56 10.46
C HIS A 29 -9.40 2.05 10.84
N GLY A 30 -10.13 2.92 10.12
CA GLY A 30 -10.23 4.34 10.44
C GLY A 30 -9.10 5.21 9.90
N LEU A 31 -8.26 4.66 9.02
CA LEU A 31 -7.14 5.40 8.40
C LEU A 31 -7.61 6.28 7.25
N ASP A 32 -6.89 7.38 7.03
CA ASP A 32 -6.96 8.14 5.79
C ASP A 32 -6.18 7.39 4.71
N VAL A 33 -6.77 7.27 3.51
CA VAL A 33 -6.14 6.52 2.42
C VAL A 33 -5.96 7.41 1.21
N VAL A 34 -4.72 7.47 0.72
CA VAL A 34 -4.38 8.09 -0.56
C VAL A 34 -4.03 6.97 -1.52
N ALA A 35 -4.72 6.90 -2.65
CA ALA A 35 -4.49 5.86 -3.65
C ALA A 35 -4.04 6.44 -4.98
N TRP A 36 -3.17 5.72 -5.67
CA TRP A 36 -2.74 6.02 -7.02
C TRP A 36 -2.78 4.78 -7.91
N ASP A 37 -3.24 4.95 -9.13
CA ASP A 37 -3.22 3.93 -10.18
C ASP A 37 -3.24 4.63 -11.55
N PRO A 38 -2.34 4.27 -12.49
CA PRO A 38 -2.25 4.96 -13.77
C PRO A 38 -3.38 4.60 -14.74
N ALA A 39 -4.18 3.57 -14.46
CA ALA A 39 -5.22 3.12 -15.37
C ALA A 39 -6.38 4.12 -15.48
N ALA A 40 -6.88 4.31 -16.70
CA ALA A 40 -8.07 5.13 -16.94
C ALA A 40 -9.27 4.58 -16.15
N GLY A 41 -9.95 5.47 -15.42
CA GLY A 41 -11.12 5.10 -14.60
C GLY A 41 -10.78 4.31 -13.33
N ALA A 42 -9.51 4.25 -12.91
CA ALA A 42 -9.10 3.52 -11.72
C ALA A 42 -9.85 3.94 -10.45
N GLU A 43 -10.11 5.25 -10.27
CA GLU A 43 -10.87 5.73 -9.11
C GLU A 43 -12.27 5.11 -9.03
N ALA A 44 -13.03 5.15 -10.14
CA ALA A 44 -14.38 4.59 -10.18
C ALA A 44 -14.37 3.09 -9.91
N GLN A 45 -13.39 2.37 -10.47
CA GLN A 45 -13.23 0.93 -10.24
C GLN A 45 -12.86 0.63 -8.78
N LEU A 46 -11.93 1.39 -8.19
CA LEU A 46 -11.51 1.24 -6.81
C LEU A 46 -12.68 1.45 -5.85
N ARG A 47 -13.43 2.55 -6.02
CA ARG A 47 -14.64 2.83 -5.23
C ARG A 47 -15.68 1.71 -5.38
N GLY A 48 -15.88 1.21 -6.61
CA GLY A 48 -16.76 0.08 -6.86
C GLY A 48 -16.33 -1.23 -6.18
N ARG A 49 -15.02 -1.52 -6.13
CA ARG A 49 -14.48 -2.68 -5.40
C ARG A 49 -14.66 -2.54 -3.89
N ILE A 50 -14.34 -1.38 -3.33
CA ILE A 50 -14.52 -1.10 -1.90
C ILE A 50 -15.98 -1.25 -1.50
N ALA A 51 -16.91 -0.66 -2.26
CA ALA A 51 -18.34 -0.76 -1.99
C ALA A 51 -18.85 -2.22 -1.96
N LYS A 52 -18.29 -3.10 -2.80
CA LYS A 52 -18.61 -4.53 -2.81
C LYS A 52 -18.05 -5.28 -1.59
N CYS A 53 -16.87 -4.88 -1.11
CA CYS A 53 -16.22 -5.51 0.04
C CYS A 53 -16.77 -5.01 1.39
N TRP A 54 -17.27 -3.78 1.44
CA TRP A 54 -17.65 -3.07 2.67
C TRP A 54 -18.67 -3.81 3.55
N PRO A 55 -19.74 -4.43 3.02
CA PRO A 55 -20.69 -5.17 3.86
C PRO A 55 -20.07 -6.34 4.64
N ALA A 56 -19.01 -6.95 4.11
CA ALA A 56 -18.29 -8.00 4.82
C ALA A 56 -17.44 -7.42 5.95
N LEU A 57 -16.84 -6.24 5.76
CA LEU A 57 -16.09 -5.51 6.79
C LEU A 57 -17.01 -5.01 7.90
N GLU A 58 -18.21 -4.53 7.58
CA GLU A 58 -19.22 -4.16 8.57
C GLU A 58 -19.60 -5.33 9.48
N LYS A 59 -19.77 -6.53 8.90
CA LYS A 59 -20.05 -7.76 9.66
C LYS A 59 -18.88 -8.19 10.56
N GLN A 60 -17.63 -7.90 10.16
CA GLN A 60 -16.44 -8.18 10.97
C GLN A 60 -16.23 -7.14 12.08
N GLY A 61 -16.88 -5.98 11.99
CA GLY A 61 -16.77 -4.88 12.93
C GLY A 61 -15.76 -3.82 12.47
N LEU A 62 -16.26 -2.61 12.23
CA LEU A 62 -15.45 -1.46 11.85
C LEU A 62 -14.81 -0.80 13.08
N LYS A 63 -13.62 -0.20 12.90
CA LYS A 63 -13.01 0.64 13.93
C LYS A 63 -13.67 2.03 13.96
N ALA A 64 -13.49 2.73 15.08
CA ALA A 64 -13.95 4.10 15.21
C ALA A 64 -13.35 4.97 14.09
N GLY A 65 -14.20 5.81 13.47
CA GLY A 65 -13.78 6.68 12.37
C GLY A 65 -13.65 6.00 11.01
N ALA A 66 -13.92 4.70 10.90
CA ALA A 66 -13.94 4.00 9.61
C ALA A 66 -14.95 4.62 8.65
N SER A 67 -14.51 4.95 7.44
CA SER A 67 -15.38 5.50 6.40
C SER A 67 -14.76 5.36 5.02
N GLN A 68 -15.57 5.00 4.02
CA GLN A 68 -15.17 5.02 2.62
C GLN A 68 -14.86 6.45 2.10
N SER A 69 -15.38 7.49 2.77
CA SER A 69 -15.14 8.89 2.40
C SER A 69 -13.71 9.36 2.68
N ARG A 70 -12.95 8.61 3.48
CA ARG A 70 -11.53 8.88 3.77
C ARG A 70 -10.58 8.50 2.62
N LEU A 71 -11.12 7.98 1.52
CA LEU A 71 -10.36 7.69 0.32
C LEU A 71 -10.22 8.93 -0.57
N ARG A 72 -8.97 9.34 -0.79
CA ARG A 72 -8.58 10.28 -1.83
C ARG A 72 -7.80 9.54 -2.93
N VAL A 73 -8.14 9.77 -4.19
CA VAL A 73 -7.36 9.27 -5.34
C VAL A 73 -6.60 10.43 -5.96
N VAL A 74 -5.34 10.21 -6.27
CA VAL A 74 -4.42 11.24 -6.81
C VAL A 74 -3.85 10.79 -8.16
N VAL A 75 -3.27 11.74 -8.89
CA VAL A 75 -2.84 11.52 -10.28
C VAL A 75 -1.38 11.09 -10.38
N THR A 76 -0.56 11.42 -9.37
CA THR A 76 0.88 11.13 -9.37
C THR A 76 1.30 10.24 -8.20
N VAL A 77 2.39 9.49 -8.40
CA VAL A 77 3.01 8.67 -7.34
C VAL A 77 3.48 9.56 -6.21
N GLU A 78 4.04 10.71 -6.57
CA GLU A 78 4.64 11.70 -5.68
C GLU A 78 3.59 12.30 -4.74
N GLU A 79 2.43 12.71 -5.25
CA GLU A 79 1.30 13.14 -4.41
C GLU A 79 0.78 12.04 -3.48
N CYS A 80 0.83 10.78 -3.92
CA CYS A 80 0.32 9.65 -3.16
C CYS A 80 1.14 9.40 -1.90
N VAL A 81 2.47 9.50 -2.01
CA VAL A 81 3.41 9.12 -0.95
C VAL A 81 3.90 10.28 -0.10
N ALA A 82 3.73 11.53 -0.55
CA ALA A 82 4.32 12.71 0.09
C ALA A 82 4.00 12.87 1.59
N GLN A 83 2.77 12.52 1.99
CA GLN A 83 2.29 12.67 3.36
C GLN A 83 1.94 11.33 4.04
N ALA A 84 2.26 10.21 3.40
CA ALA A 84 1.92 8.89 3.92
C ALA A 84 2.75 8.54 5.16
N ASP A 85 2.15 7.81 6.10
CA ASP A 85 2.82 7.23 7.27
C ASP A 85 3.22 5.78 7.03
N PHE A 86 2.53 5.11 6.10
CA PHE A 86 2.85 3.78 5.59
C PHE A 86 2.51 3.71 4.10
N ILE A 87 3.37 3.08 3.30
CA ILE A 87 3.17 2.95 1.85
C ILE A 87 3.09 1.47 1.50
N GLN A 88 2.08 1.06 0.73
CA GLN A 88 1.97 -0.31 0.21
C GLN A 88 1.78 -0.30 -1.31
N GLU A 89 2.67 -0.98 -2.00
CA GLU A 89 2.63 -1.17 -3.45
C GLU A 89 1.96 -2.51 -3.82
N SER A 90 1.12 -2.50 -4.85
CA SER A 90 0.33 -3.64 -5.35
C SER A 90 0.13 -3.58 -6.88
N ALA A 91 1.12 -3.05 -7.59
CA ALA A 91 1.16 -3.01 -9.05
C ALA A 91 1.52 -4.40 -9.63
N PRO A 92 1.41 -4.59 -10.97
CA PRO A 92 1.65 -5.87 -11.62
C PRO A 92 3.01 -6.49 -11.29
N GLU A 93 3.07 -7.82 -11.38
CA GLU A 93 4.25 -8.63 -11.03
C GLU A 93 5.32 -8.60 -12.14
N THR A 94 5.82 -7.41 -12.43
CA THR A 94 6.87 -7.16 -13.43
C THR A 94 8.06 -6.50 -12.75
N LEU A 95 9.23 -7.16 -12.79
CA LEU A 95 10.43 -6.70 -12.09
C LEU A 95 10.84 -5.27 -12.47
N SER A 96 10.94 -4.96 -13.76
CA SER A 96 11.34 -3.62 -14.23
C SER A 96 10.36 -2.53 -13.77
N LEU A 97 9.05 -2.80 -13.83
CA LEU A 97 8.03 -1.89 -13.34
C LEU A 97 8.20 -1.62 -11.84
N LYS A 98 8.39 -2.66 -11.04
CA LYS A 98 8.56 -2.51 -9.59
C LYS A 98 9.86 -1.79 -9.24
N ILE A 99 10.94 -2.04 -9.96
CA ILE A 99 12.20 -1.29 -9.81
C ILE A 99 11.96 0.21 -10.01
N ASP A 100 11.37 0.59 -11.14
CA ASP A 100 11.13 2.00 -11.48
C ASP A 100 10.15 2.65 -10.49
N LEU A 101 9.09 1.94 -10.13
CA LEU A 101 8.07 2.43 -9.22
C LEU A 101 8.64 2.61 -7.80
N HIS A 102 9.39 1.65 -7.26
CA HIS A 102 9.98 1.78 -5.93
C HIS A 102 11.10 2.81 -5.86
N ALA A 103 11.86 3.02 -6.93
CA ALA A 103 12.80 4.14 -7.01
C ALA A 103 12.06 5.49 -6.90
N ARG A 104 10.92 5.65 -7.59
CA ARG A 104 10.08 6.86 -7.50
C ARG A 104 9.42 7.03 -6.14
N ILE A 105 8.80 5.97 -5.61
CA ILE A 105 8.17 5.95 -4.28
C ILE A 105 9.17 6.40 -3.23
N SER A 106 10.32 5.73 -3.16
CA SER A 106 11.32 5.97 -2.12
C SER A 106 11.97 7.36 -2.22
N ALA A 107 12.04 7.94 -3.42
CA ALA A 107 12.55 9.28 -3.62
C ALA A 107 11.57 10.40 -3.21
N ALA A 108 10.26 10.15 -3.31
CA ALA A 108 9.22 11.12 -2.95
C ALA A 108 8.68 10.96 -1.52
N ALA A 109 8.82 9.77 -0.93
CA ALA A 109 8.39 9.48 0.43
C ALA A 109 9.33 10.09 1.47
N ARG A 110 8.79 10.50 2.63
CA ARG A 110 9.59 10.89 3.79
C ARG A 110 10.57 9.77 4.19
N PRO A 111 11.79 10.09 4.67
CA PRO A 111 12.85 9.10 4.88
C PRO A 111 12.58 8.10 6.03
N ASP A 112 11.59 8.38 6.89
CA ASP A 112 11.22 7.62 8.08
C ASP A 112 10.00 6.70 7.90
N VAL A 113 9.41 6.68 6.71
CA VAL A 113 8.18 5.93 6.38
C VAL A 113 8.51 4.54 5.86
N LEU A 114 7.78 3.52 6.33
CA LEU A 114 7.91 2.15 5.83
C LEU A 114 7.30 2.01 4.43
N ILE A 115 7.98 1.24 3.57
CA ILE A 115 7.54 0.95 2.20
C ILE A 115 7.38 -0.55 2.04
N GLY A 116 6.14 -0.97 1.87
CA GLY A 116 5.71 -2.33 1.58
C GLY A 116 5.54 -2.62 0.09
N SER A 117 5.78 -3.85 -0.33
CA SER A 117 5.29 -4.41 -1.60
C SER A 117 4.46 -5.66 -1.36
N SER A 118 3.40 -5.84 -2.14
CA SER A 118 2.53 -7.02 -2.11
C SER A 118 2.98 -8.13 -3.06
N THR A 119 4.20 -8.05 -3.62
CA THR A 119 4.76 -9.09 -4.50
C THR A 119 4.66 -10.48 -3.85
N SER A 120 4.39 -11.49 -4.68
CA SER A 120 4.30 -12.89 -4.26
C SER A 120 5.52 -13.71 -4.67
N GLY A 121 6.32 -13.24 -5.64
CA GLY A 121 7.41 -14.03 -6.21
C GLY A 121 8.72 -13.30 -6.47
N LEU A 122 8.77 -11.97 -6.40
CA LEU A 122 10.00 -11.22 -6.64
C LEU A 122 10.79 -11.06 -5.35
N LEU A 123 12.12 -11.19 -5.45
CA LEU A 123 12.99 -11.04 -4.29
C LEU A 123 13.08 -9.56 -3.90
N PRO A 124 12.85 -9.19 -2.61
CA PRO A 124 12.95 -7.80 -2.15
C PRO A 124 14.26 -7.13 -2.56
N SER A 125 15.38 -7.85 -2.45
CA SER A 125 16.71 -7.35 -2.82
C SER A 125 16.86 -6.95 -4.28
N GLU A 126 16.03 -7.50 -5.19
CA GLU A 126 16.08 -7.19 -6.62
C GLU A 126 15.26 -5.95 -6.94
N PHE A 127 13.98 -5.91 -6.56
CA PHE A 127 13.11 -4.80 -6.94
C PHE A 127 13.29 -3.55 -6.06
N TYR A 128 13.91 -3.65 -4.88
CA TYR A 128 14.37 -2.50 -4.10
C TYR A 128 15.81 -2.05 -4.44
N ALA A 129 16.46 -2.61 -5.46
CA ALA A 129 17.88 -2.35 -5.74
C ALA A 129 18.24 -0.86 -5.87
N TYR A 130 17.32 -0.04 -6.40
CA TYR A 130 17.48 1.40 -6.62
C TYR A 130 16.64 2.27 -5.68
N ALA A 131 16.03 1.67 -4.65
CA ALA A 131 15.27 2.43 -3.66
C ALA A 131 16.22 3.31 -2.82
N LYS A 132 15.79 4.55 -2.55
CA LYS A 132 16.45 5.41 -1.56
C LYS A 132 16.07 4.96 -0.15
N ASN A 133 17.05 4.91 0.74
CA ASN A 133 16.85 4.45 2.12
C ASN A 133 16.21 3.04 2.19
N PRO A 134 16.81 2.01 1.55
CA PRO A 134 16.23 0.68 1.43
C PRO A 134 16.07 -0.05 2.78
N GLU A 135 16.67 0.45 3.86
CA GLU A 135 16.53 -0.06 5.22
C GLU A 135 15.07 -0.09 5.73
N ARG A 136 14.20 0.76 5.17
CA ARG A 136 12.77 0.86 5.52
C ARG A 136 11.84 0.09 4.59
N CYS A 137 12.40 -0.67 3.65
CA CYS A 137 11.65 -1.40 2.63
C CYS A 137 11.43 -2.86 3.05
N VAL A 138 10.21 -3.36 2.89
CA VAL A 138 9.81 -4.73 3.21
C VAL A 138 8.80 -5.25 2.19
N VAL A 139 8.71 -6.56 2.04
CA VAL A 139 7.50 -7.17 1.48
C VAL A 139 6.49 -7.34 2.61
N GLY A 140 5.25 -6.94 2.34
CA GLY A 140 4.09 -7.25 3.16
C GLY A 140 3.11 -8.01 2.29
N HIS A 141 3.36 -9.32 2.11
CA HIS A 141 2.61 -10.18 1.20
C HIS A 141 1.29 -10.62 1.85
N PRO A 142 0.12 -10.20 1.32
CA PRO A 142 -1.16 -10.57 1.88
C PRO A 142 -1.73 -11.83 1.24
N PHE A 143 -2.80 -12.34 1.84
CA PHE A 143 -3.62 -13.41 1.27
C PHE A 143 -4.99 -12.86 0.82
N ASN A 144 -5.45 -13.27 -0.36
CA ASN A 144 -6.74 -12.82 -0.89
C ASN A 144 -7.91 -13.64 -0.31
N PRO A 145 -9.00 -13.02 0.23
CA PRO A 145 -9.29 -11.58 0.27
C PRO A 145 -8.56 -10.82 1.38
N VAL A 146 -7.77 -9.80 0.99
CA VAL A 146 -6.88 -9.03 1.89
C VAL A 146 -7.63 -8.36 3.05
N TYR A 147 -8.88 -7.96 2.80
CA TYR A 147 -9.73 -7.28 3.78
C TYR A 147 -10.39 -8.24 4.79
N LEU A 148 -10.25 -9.56 4.62
CA LEU A 148 -10.78 -10.57 5.56
C LEU A 148 -9.67 -11.41 6.20
N LEU A 149 -8.66 -11.81 5.42
CA LEU A 149 -7.59 -12.66 5.92
C LEU A 149 -6.58 -11.80 6.69
N PRO A 150 -6.23 -12.16 7.94
CA PRO A 150 -5.34 -11.34 8.77
C PRO A 150 -3.86 -11.58 8.50
N LEU A 151 -3.51 -12.68 7.82
CA LEU A 151 -2.13 -13.08 7.60
C LEU A 151 -1.43 -12.15 6.61
N VAL A 152 -0.24 -11.70 6.99
CA VAL A 152 0.70 -10.94 6.15
C VAL A 152 2.08 -11.54 6.39
N GLU A 153 2.72 -12.00 5.32
CA GLU A 153 4.12 -12.44 5.38
C GLU A 153 5.02 -11.20 5.24
N VAL A 154 5.89 -10.99 6.24
CA VAL A 154 6.82 -9.87 6.25
C VAL A 154 8.21 -10.36 5.88
N VAL A 155 8.76 -9.85 4.78
CA VAL A 155 10.07 -10.29 4.27
C VAL A 155 10.97 -9.08 4.01
N GLY A 156 12.11 -9.04 4.70
CA GLY A 156 13.16 -8.04 4.46
C GLY A 156 14.04 -8.39 3.27
N GLY A 157 14.57 -7.38 2.60
CA GLY A 157 15.69 -7.52 1.68
C GLY A 157 17.04 -7.52 2.41
N SER A 158 18.13 -7.67 1.67
CA SER A 158 19.49 -7.70 2.23
C SER A 158 19.91 -6.42 2.95
N LYS A 159 19.20 -5.30 2.72
CA LYS A 159 19.48 -3.99 3.31
C LYS A 159 18.45 -3.56 4.36
N THR A 160 17.36 -4.31 4.55
CA THR A 160 16.29 -3.97 5.52
C THR A 160 16.85 -3.96 6.94
N SER A 161 16.54 -2.94 7.73
CA SER A 161 16.94 -2.91 9.14
C SER A 161 16.06 -3.85 9.99
N PRO A 162 16.59 -4.44 11.07
CA PRO A 162 15.80 -5.19 12.04
C PRO A 162 14.67 -4.36 12.69
#